data_AF-A0A7W8CDZ8-F1
#
_entry.id   AF-A0A7W8CDZ8-F1
#
_cell.length_a   1.000
_cell.length_b   1.000
_cell.length_c   1.000
_cell.angle_alpha   90.00
_cell.angle_beta   90.00
_cell.angle_gamma   90.00
#
_symmetry.space_group_name_H-M   'P 1'
#
loop_
_entity.id
_entity.type
_entity.pdbx_description
1 polymer ?
#
loop_
_entity_poly.entity_id
_entity_poly.type
_entity_poly.pdbx_seq_one_letter_code
_entity_poly.pdbx_strand_id
1 'polypeptide(L)'
;MAYPDIAPNIAQWSIRRHHDVLEQLRGYGRPGVITLIGIDGHSGSGKSTLADGLAGLADDVCAIHTDDLAWHHSFFDWGHVLAERILAPLRRNGPPVVYRPEAWVTRERPGAINVPEATAVVIVEGVGTCSRDLEPWFDAMVWVHAREEVARRRVVAKGVDSAEFVDDWMAQENSFLTVHQPWLRADLIVGGELGQPTVGGETGNVVTSPGPGRPSDVRRLLDD
;
A
#
# COMPACT_ATOMS: atom_id res chain seq x y z
N MET A 1 -10.50 18.09 -4.43
CA MET A 1 -9.19 18.59 -4.89
C MET A 1 -8.77 17.68 -6.04
N ALA A 2 -8.08 18.19 -7.06
CA ALA A 2 -7.76 17.39 -8.24
C ALA A 2 -6.86 16.21 -7.88
N TYR A 3 -7.05 15.09 -8.59
CA TYR A 3 -6.14 13.96 -8.65
C TYR A 3 -4.68 14.46 -8.62
N PRO A 4 -3.83 14.02 -7.68
CA PRO A 4 -2.47 14.52 -7.57
C PRO A 4 -1.68 14.13 -8.81
N ASP A 5 -1.53 15.10 -9.72
CA ASP A 5 -0.67 14.96 -10.88
C ASP A 5 0.77 15.21 -10.45
N ILE A 6 1.45 14.15 -10.00
CA ILE A 6 2.88 14.16 -9.70
C ILE A 6 3.61 13.95 -11.02
N ALA A 7 3.45 14.95 -11.89
CA ALA A 7 3.87 14.86 -13.26
C ALA A 7 5.40 14.67 -13.38
N PRO A 8 5.86 14.01 -14.46
CA PRO A 8 7.29 13.72 -14.67
C PRO A 8 8.23 14.93 -14.63
N ASN A 9 7.70 16.13 -14.91
CA ASN A 9 8.44 17.38 -14.94
C ASN A 9 8.58 18.05 -13.56
N ILE A 10 7.84 17.59 -12.54
CA ILE A 10 7.87 18.16 -11.19
C ILE A 10 8.80 17.35 -10.26
N ALA A 11 8.90 16.04 -10.50
CA ALA A 11 9.65 15.12 -9.65
C ALA A 11 10.96 14.66 -10.29
N GLN A 12 11.99 14.44 -9.48
CA GLN A 12 13.26 13.88 -9.94
C GLN A 12 13.14 12.36 -10.00
N TRP A 13 12.82 11.84 -11.18
CA TRP A 13 12.66 10.41 -11.40
C TRP A 13 13.99 9.70 -11.61
N SER A 14 14.10 8.50 -11.05
CA SER A 14 15.25 7.62 -11.18
C SER A 14 14.79 6.18 -11.37
N ILE A 15 15.50 5.45 -12.22
CA ILE A 15 15.30 4.02 -12.41
C ILE A 15 16.12 3.29 -11.34
N ARG A 16 15.48 2.45 -10.53
CA ARG A 16 16.14 1.68 -9.47
C ARG A 16 15.75 0.22 -9.51
N ARG A 17 16.66 -0.66 -9.07
CA ARG A 17 16.36 -2.09 -8.91
C ARG A 17 15.38 -2.28 -7.76
N HIS A 18 14.47 -3.24 -7.88
CA HIS A 18 13.51 -3.53 -6.81
C HIS A 18 14.19 -3.88 -5.48
N HIS A 19 15.29 -4.64 -5.52
CA HIS A 19 16.09 -4.95 -4.34
C HIS A 19 16.55 -3.69 -3.61
N ASP A 20 17.08 -2.70 -4.33
CA ASP A 20 17.55 -1.45 -3.72
C ASP A 20 16.39 -0.64 -3.11
N VAL A 21 15.18 -0.77 -3.65
CA VAL A 21 13.97 -0.15 -3.08
C VAL A 21 13.54 -0.88 -1.82
N LEU A 22 13.48 -2.22 -1.85
CA LEU A 22 13.14 -3.02 -0.67
C LEU A 22 14.11 -2.75 0.48
N GLU A 23 15.42 -2.75 0.22
CA GLU A 23 16.44 -2.48 1.23
C GLU A 23 16.32 -1.07 1.82
N GLN A 24 16.02 -0.06 1.00
CA GLN A 24 15.75 1.27 1.52
C GLN A 24 14.52 1.26 2.44
N LEU A 25 13.42 0.64 2.02
CA LEU A 25 12.17 0.62 2.80
C LEU A 25 12.35 -0.17 4.11
N ARG A 26 13.08 -1.28 4.08
CA ARG A 26 13.51 -2.03 5.27
C ARG A 26 14.33 -1.17 6.22
N GLY A 27 15.19 -0.31 5.68
CA GLY A 27 16.03 0.60 6.47
C GLY A 27 15.27 1.66 7.29
N TYR A 28 13.96 1.85 7.05
CA TYR A 28 13.14 2.67 7.94
C TYR A 28 12.69 1.93 9.21
N GLY A 29 12.71 0.60 9.19
CA GLY A 29 12.39 -0.25 10.32
C GLY A 29 13.46 -0.23 11.41
N ARG A 30 13.15 -0.88 12.53
CA ARG A 30 14.07 -0.99 13.67
C ARG A 30 14.56 -2.44 13.80
N PRO A 31 15.85 -2.68 14.10
CA PRO A 31 16.35 -4.04 14.31
C PRO A 31 15.55 -4.79 15.37
N GLY A 32 15.17 -6.04 15.08
CA GLY A 32 14.40 -6.88 15.99
C GLY A 32 12.91 -6.55 16.10
N VAL A 33 12.42 -5.56 15.34
CA VAL A 33 10.99 -5.21 15.25
C VAL A 33 10.53 -5.40 13.80
N ILE A 34 9.33 -5.95 13.62
CA ILE A 34 8.71 -6.06 12.30
C ILE A 34 8.65 -4.69 11.62
N THR A 35 9.06 -4.64 10.35
CA THR A 35 8.97 -3.43 9.53
C THR A 35 7.61 -3.40 8.83
N LEU A 36 6.83 -2.36 9.06
CA LEU A 36 5.51 -2.17 8.44
C LEU A 36 5.60 -1.09 7.37
N ILE A 37 5.29 -1.45 6.12
CA ILE A 37 5.34 -0.55 4.96
C ILE A 37 3.93 -0.37 4.41
N GLY A 38 3.49 0.88 4.24
CA GLY A 38 2.23 1.21 3.59
C GLY A 38 2.45 1.59 2.14
N ILE A 39 1.75 0.95 1.20
CA ILE A 39 1.74 1.28 -0.23
C ILE A 39 0.35 1.77 -0.61
N ASP A 40 0.24 3.07 -0.87
CA ASP A 40 -1.02 3.73 -1.24
C ASP A 40 -0.90 4.35 -2.64
N GLY A 41 -2.00 4.81 -3.20
CA GLY A 41 -2.13 5.17 -4.61
C GLY A 41 -3.55 4.95 -5.11
N HIS A 42 -3.89 5.60 -6.20
CA HIS A 42 -5.20 5.44 -6.84
C HIS A 42 -5.47 4.01 -7.32
N SER A 43 -6.74 3.67 -7.48
CA SER A 43 -7.15 2.44 -8.16
C SER A 43 -6.54 2.39 -9.56
N GLY A 44 -5.97 1.25 -9.94
CA GLY A 44 -5.27 1.11 -11.23
C GLY A 44 -3.88 1.77 -11.30
N SER A 45 -3.35 2.36 -10.22
CA SER A 45 -2.02 2.96 -10.24
C SER A 45 -0.89 1.92 -10.31
N GLY A 46 -1.13 0.69 -9.83
CA GLY A 46 -0.14 -0.39 -9.81
C GLY A 46 0.41 -0.74 -8.43
N LYS A 47 -0.31 -0.41 -7.35
CA LYS A 47 0.07 -0.76 -5.97
C LYS A 47 0.30 -2.26 -5.77
N SER A 48 -0.70 -3.09 -6.10
CA SER A 48 -0.63 -4.54 -5.94
C SER A 48 0.57 -5.12 -6.69
N THR A 49 0.78 -4.69 -7.94
CA THR A 49 1.95 -5.08 -8.74
C THR A 49 3.26 -4.78 -8.00
N LEU A 50 3.43 -3.57 -7.47
CA LEU A 50 4.61 -3.21 -6.69
C LEU A 50 4.74 -4.04 -5.42
N ALA A 51 3.66 -4.20 -4.65
CA ALA A 51 3.65 -4.94 -3.39
C ALA A 51 4.06 -6.40 -3.60
N ASP A 52 3.42 -7.07 -4.56
CA ASP A 52 3.71 -8.47 -4.91
C ASP A 52 5.13 -8.63 -5.44
N GLY A 53 5.58 -7.69 -6.28
CA GLY A 53 6.93 -7.72 -6.82
C GLY A 53 8.02 -7.49 -5.78
N LEU A 54 7.75 -6.72 -4.71
CA LEU A 54 8.67 -6.56 -3.58
C LEU A 54 8.61 -7.78 -2.64
N ALA A 55 7.41 -8.33 -2.39
CA ALA A 55 7.23 -9.51 -1.57
C ALA A 55 7.88 -10.76 -2.19
N GLY A 56 7.85 -10.88 -3.51
CA GLY A 56 8.50 -11.98 -4.23
C GLY A 56 10.03 -11.94 -4.26
N LEU A 57 10.69 -10.93 -3.68
CA LEU A 57 12.15 -10.85 -3.64
C LEU A 57 12.77 -11.63 -2.48
N ALA A 58 12.02 -11.90 -1.42
CA ALA A 58 12.53 -12.58 -0.23
C ALA A 58 11.40 -13.24 0.57
N ASP A 59 11.67 -14.42 1.12
CA ASP A 59 10.69 -15.24 1.85
C ASP A 59 10.23 -14.61 3.18
N ASP A 60 10.95 -13.61 3.69
CA ASP A 60 10.65 -12.88 4.92
C ASP A 60 9.81 -11.61 4.69
N VAL A 61 9.29 -11.41 3.47
CA VAL A 61 8.38 -10.30 3.12
C VAL A 61 6.98 -10.84 2.86
N CYS A 62 5.98 -10.25 3.51
CA CYS A 62 4.58 -10.60 3.31
C CYS A 62 3.80 -9.39 2.81
N ALA A 63 3.03 -9.56 1.72
CA ALA A 63 2.09 -8.55 1.24
C ALA A 63 0.67 -8.84 1.76
N ILE A 64 -0.03 -7.78 2.18
CA ILE A 64 -1.44 -7.79 2.58
C ILE A 64 -2.19 -6.81 1.68
N HIS A 65 -3.25 -7.28 1.04
CA HIS A 65 -4.13 -6.46 0.20
C HIS A 65 -5.32 -6.01 1.02
N THR A 66 -5.59 -4.70 1.11
CA THR A 66 -6.74 -4.20 1.88
C THR A 66 -8.07 -4.61 1.28
N ASP A 67 -8.12 -4.98 0.00
CA ASP A 67 -9.31 -5.53 -0.66
C ASP A 67 -9.83 -6.78 0.08
N ASP A 68 -8.95 -7.55 0.73
CA ASP A 68 -9.35 -8.70 1.55
C ASP A 68 -10.06 -8.28 2.85
N LEU A 69 -9.66 -7.16 3.44
CA LEU A 69 -10.31 -6.56 4.62
C LEU A 69 -11.62 -5.86 4.25
N ALA A 70 -11.62 -5.15 3.13
CA ALA A 70 -12.77 -4.40 2.62
C ALA A 70 -13.83 -5.30 1.95
N TRP A 71 -13.55 -6.60 1.76
CA TRP A 71 -14.44 -7.52 1.07
C TRP A 71 -15.83 -7.60 1.73
N HIS A 72 -16.86 -7.12 1.02
CA HIS A 72 -18.22 -6.92 1.55
C HIS A 72 -18.31 -6.05 2.83
N HIS A 73 -17.36 -5.14 3.00
CA HIS A 73 -17.40 -4.05 3.97
C HIS A 73 -17.67 -2.72 3.25
N SER A 74 -17.76 -1.61 3.99
CA SER A 74 -17.73 -0.28 3.38
C SER A 74 -16.36 0.00 2.72
N PHE A 75 -16.34 0.90 1.74
CA PHE A 75 -15.16 1.20 0.91
C PHE A 75 -13.95 1.71 1.70
N PHE A 76 -14.16 2.47 2.79
CA PHE A 76 -13.07 3.12 3.55
C PHE A 76 -13.15 2.96 5.07
N ASP A 77 -14.19 2.31 5.61
CA ASP A 77 -14.33 2.09 7.07
C ASP A 77 -13.69 0.77 7.52
N TRP A 78 -12.56 0.38 6.93
CA TRP A 78 -11.82 -0.83 7.29
C TRP A 78 -10.52 -0.52 8.03
N GLY A 79 -10.10 0.75 8.10
CA GLY A 79 -8.83 1.14 8.71
C GLY A 79 -8.70 0.72 10.17
N HIS A 80 -9.78 0.85 10.95
CA HIS A 80 -9.82 0.38 12.33
C HIS A 80 -9.61 -1.14 12.43
N VAL A 81 -10.19 -1.93 11.51
CA VAL A 81 -9.99 -3.39 11.44
C VAL A 81 -8.53 -3.71 11.16
N LEU A 82 -7.91 -3.04 10.17
CA LEU A 82 -6.50 -3.22 9.86
C LEU A 82 -5.62 -2.94 11.09
N ALA A 83 -5.85 -1.80 11.75
CA ALA A 83 -5.09 -1.40 12.93
C ALA A 83 -5.24 -2.41 14.07
N GLU A 84 -6.46 -2.76 14.45
CA GLU A 84 -6.73 -3.62 15.61
C GLU A 84 -6.36 -5.08 15.39
N ARG A 85 -6.57 -5.61 14.18
CA ARG A 85 -6.49 -7.05 13.90
C ARG A 85 -5.17 -7.48 13.28
N ILE A 86 -4.43 -6.55 12.66
CA ILE A 86 -3.17 -6.85 11.98
C ILE A 86 -2.03 -6.02 12.57
N LEU A 87 -2.10 -4.68 12.48
CA LEU A 87 -0.95 -3.82 12.80
C LEU A 87 -0.62 -3.83 14.30
N ALA A 88 -1.61 -3.70 15.18
CA ALA A 88 -1.41 -3.72 16.63
C ALA A 88 -0.89 -5.08 17.15
N PRO A 89 -1.41 -6.24 16.72
CA PRO A 89 -0.81 -7.53 17.02
C PRO A 89 0.64 -7.65 16.53
N LEU A 90 0.94 -7.25 15.29
CA LEU A 90 2.31 -7.29 14.76
C LEU A 90 3.26 -6.42 15.57
N ARG A 91 2.85 -5.22 15.97
CA ARG A 91 3.68 -4.32 16.79
C ARG A 91 3.91 -4.86 18.19
N ARG A 92 2.89 -5.44 18.83
CA ARG A 92 2.98 -5.93 20.23
C ARG A 92 3.70 -7.26 20.36
N ASN A 93 3.41 -8.19 19.45
CA ASN A 93 3.79 -9.60 19.59
C ASN A 93 4.79 -10.06 18.53
N GLY A 94 4.96 -9.29 17.45
CA GLY A 94 5.57 -9.80 16.22
C GLY A 94 4.63 -10.77 15.47
N PRO A 95 5.10 -11.33 14.36
CA PRO A 95 4.43 -12.46 13.71
C PRO A 95 4.48 -13.75 14.57
N PRO A 96 3.62 -14.75 14.29
CA PRO A 96 2.62 -14.78 13.22
C PRO A 96 1.33 -14.04 13.58
N VAL A 97 0.59 -13.63 12.54
CA VAL A 97 -0.78 -13.12 12.65
C VAL A 97 -1.69 -13.89 11.69
N VAL A 98 -2.82 -14.36 12.19
CA VAL A 98 -3.87 -15.01 11.40
C VAL A 98 -5.19 -14.33 11.73
N TYR A 99 -5.78 -13.68 10.74
CA TYR A 99 -7.05 -12.98 10.90
C TYR A 99 -8.02 -13.33 9.78
N ARG A 100 -9.21 -13.79 10.15
CA ARG A 100 -10.30 -14.05 9.21
C ARG A 100 -11.35 -12.94 9.36
N PRO A 101 -11.54 -12.08 8.34
CA PRO A 101 -12.54 -11.02 8.41
C PRO A 101 -13.96 -11.55 8.64
N GLU A 102 -14.79 -10.79 9.35
CA GLU A 102 -16.16 -11.21 9.69
C GLU A 102 -16.99 -11.53 8.43
N ALA A 103 -16.87 -10.71 7.39
CA ALA A 103 -17.55 -10.94 6.13
C ALA A 103 -17.19 -12.31 5.52
N TRP A 104 -15.94 -12.77 5.68
CA TRP A 104 -15.50 -14.08 5.19
C TRP A 104 -16.14 -15.21 5.98
N VAL A 105 -16.34 -15.03 7.29
CA VAL A 105 -17.03 -16.00 8.13
C VAL A 105 -18.50 -16.09 7.72
N THR A 106 -19.19 -14.95 7.69
CA THR A 106 -20.63 -14.86 7.40
C THR A 106 -20.97 -15.33 5.99
N ARG A 107 -20.03 -15.22 5.05
CA ARG A 107 -20.21 -15.67 3.65
C ARG A 107 -19.39 -16.90 3.29
N GLU A 108 -18.90 -17.62 4.29
CA GLU A 108 -18.22 -18.91 4.13
C GLU A 108 -17.00 -18.89 3.17
N ARG A 109 -16.35 -17.72 3.00
CA ARG A 109 -15.10 -17.61 2.24
C ARG A 109 -13.98 -18.34 3.01
N PRO A 110 -13.33 -19.36 2.45
CA PRO A 110 -12.26 -20.10 3.13
C PRO A 110 -11.00 -19.23 3.30
N GLY A 111 -10.13 -19.63 4.24
CA GLY A 111 -8.85 -18.99 4.47
C GLY A 111 -8.88 -17.86 5.50
N ALA A 112 -7.79 -17.10 5.53
CA ALA A 112 -7.55 -15.95 6.40
C ALA A 112 -6.47 -15.06 5.77
N ILE A 113 -6.37 -13.83 6.25
CA ILE A 113 -5.18 -13.00 6.06
C ILE A 113 -4.10 -13.56 7.00
N ASN A 114 -2.94 -13.90 6.44
CA ASN A 114 -1.87 -14.58 7.15
C ASN A 114 -0.57 -13.78 7.04
N VAL A 115 0.08 -13.55 8.19
CA VAL A 115 1.48 -13.13 8.28
C VAL A 115 2.26 -14.28 8.90
N PRO A 116 3.14 -14.96 8.13
CA PRO A 116 3.95 -16.08 8.63
C PRO A 116 4.92 -15.68 9.75
N GLU A 117 5.31 -16.65 10.59
CA GLU A 117 6.24 -16.44 11.73
C GLU A 117 7.61 -15.92 11.29
N ALA A 118 8.11 -16.35 10.12
CA ALA A 118 9.41 -15.93 9.59
C ALA A 118 9.42 -14.52 8.96
N THR A 119 8.29 -13.81 8.95
CA THR A 119 8.19 -12.50 8.29
C THR A 119 8.94 -11.41 9.07
N ALA A 120 9.83 -10.70 8.41
CA ALA A 120 10.51 -9.51 8.94
C ALA A 120 9.92 -8.20 8.42
N VAL A 121 9.23 -8.25 7.27
CA VAL A 121 8.60 -7.09 6.63
C VAL A 121 7.17 -7.41 6.22
N VAL A 122 6.23 -6.55 6.62
CA VAL A 122 4.86 -6.58 6.12
C VAL A 122 4.61 -5.36 5.26
N ILE A 123 4.20 -5.59 4.02
CA ILE A 123 3.74 -4.58 3.08
C ILE A 123 2.22 -4.62 3.10
N VAL A 124 1.57 -3.52 3.45
CA VAL A 124 0.12 -3.37 3.30
C VAL A 124 -0.13 -2.47 2.10
N GLU A 125 -0.96 -2.91 1.17
CA GLU A 125 -1.28 -2.15 -0.03
C GLU A 125 -2.77 -1.94 -0.20
N GLY A 126 -3.14 -0.75 -0.64
CA GLY A 126 -4.52 -0.40 -0.92
C GLY A 126 -4.81 1.08 -0.82
N VAL A 127 -5.90 1.51 -1.45
CA VAL A 127 -6.34 2.91 -1.44
C VAL A 127 -6.71 3.30 -0.01
N GLY A 128 -5.99 4.25 0.57
CA GLY A 128 -6.23 4.72 1.93
C GLY A 128 -5.48 3.96 3.02
N THR A 129 -4.61 3.01 2.65
CA THR A 129 -3.65 2.39 3.59
C THR A 129 -2.84 3.45 4.34
N CYS A 130 -2.48 4.54 3.65
CA CYS A 130 -1.66 5.61 4.18
C CYS A 130 -2.50 6.80 4.69
N SER A 131 -3.75 6.55 5.09
CA SER A 131 -4.61 7.55 5.72
C SER A 131 -3.97 8.13 6.99
N ARG A 132 -4.48 9.27 7.45
CA ARG A 132 -3.89 9.99 8.61
C ARG A 132 -3.96 9.17 9.89
N ASP A 133 -5.03 8.40 10.07
CA ASP A 133 -5.23 7.59 11.27
C ASP A 133 -4.35 6.33 11.26
N LEU A 134 -3.94 5.89 10.07
CA LEU A 134 -3.07 4.73 9.90
C LEU A 134 -1.58 5.09 9.80
N GLU A 135 -1.24 6.34 9.48
CA GLU A 135 0.13 6.82 9.35
C GLU A 135 1.08 6.41 10.48
N PRO A 136 0.70 6.51 11.77
CA PRO A 136 1.60 6.17 12.88
C PRO A 136 2.03 4.70 12.88
N TRP A 137 1.26 3.81 12.23
CA TRP A 137 1.56 2.39 12.21
C TRP A 137 2.70 2.02 11.28
N PHE A 138 3.01 2.82 10.26
CA PHE A 138 3.96 2.46 9.21
C PHE A 138 5.36 3.04 9.47
N ASP A 139 6.39 2.23 9.25
CA ASP A 139 7.80 2.63 9.27
C ASP A 139 8.20 3.34 7.97
N ALA A 140 7.58 2.98 6.85
CA ALA A 140 7.72 3.67 5.57
C ALA A 140 6.38 3.77 4.84
N MET A 141 6.16 4.88 4.13
CA MET A 141 4.98 5.07 3.29
C MET A 141 5.40 5.33 1.84
N VAL A 142 4.77 4.60 0.92
CA VAL A 142 5.00 4.71 -0.52
C VAL A 142 3.72 5.19 -1.19
N TRP A 143 3.84 6.17 -2.09
CA TRP A 143 2.76 6.58 -2.96
C TRP A 143 3.03 6.11 -4.40
N VAL A 144 2.14 5.28 -4.94
CA VAL A 144 2.17 4.82 -6.33
C VAL A 144 1.30 5.73 -7.17
N HIS A 145 1.97 6.60 -7.92
CA HIS A 145 1.37 7.54 -8.83
C HIS A 145 1.22 6.94 -10.24
N ALA A 146 0.07 7.18 -10.86
CA ALA A 146 -0.15 7.07 -12.30
C ALA A 146 -1.11 8.18 -12.69
N ARG A 147 -1.06 8.70 -13.91
CA ARG A 147 -2.07 9.66 -14.39
C ARG A 147 -3.48 9.07 -14.34
N GLU A 148 -4.47 9.92 -14.07
CA GLU A 148 -5.88 9.54 -13.92
C GLU A 148 -6.41 8.73 -15.11
N GLU A 149 -6.12 9.18 -16.34
CA GLU A 149 -6.54 8.49 -17.56
C GLU A 149 -6.00 7.05 -17.62
N VAL A 150 -4.75 6.84 -17.20
CA VAL A 150 -4.11 5.52 -17.22
C VAL A 150 -4.67 4.64 -16.11
N ALA A 151 -4.83 5.18 -14.91
CA ALA A 151 -5.47 4.52 -13.78
C ALA A 151 -6.89 4.06 -14.15
N ARG A 152 -7.74 4.98 -14.65
CA ARG A 152 -9.11 4.70 -15.09
C ARG A 152 -9.16 3.63 -16.18
N ARG A 153 -8.34 3.76 -17.23
CA ARG A 153 -8.27 2.76 -18.31
C ARG A 153 -7.95 1.37 -17.77
N ARG A 154 -7.02 1.26 -16.81
CA ARG A 154 -6.66 -0.02 -16.19
C ARG A 154 -7.79 -0.59 -15.34
N VAL A 155 -8.51 0.24 -14.58
CA VAL A 155 -9.68 -0.21 -13.79
C VAL A 155 -10.79 -0.72 -14.72
N VAL A 156 -11.15 0.05 -15.75
CA VAL A 156 -12.16 -0.37 -16.75
C VAL A 156 -11.74 -1.66 -17.46
N ALA A 157 -10.46 -1.80 -17.82
CA ALA A 157 -9.95 -3.00 -18.48
C ALA A 157 -9.99 -4.26 -17.61
N LYS A 158 -10.05 -4.15 -16.27
CA LYS A 158 -10.28 -5.32 -15.40
C LYS A 158 -11.68 -5.90 -15.58
N GLY A 159 -12.63 -5.13 -16.12
CA GLY A 159 -13.94 -5.63 -16.58
C GLY A 159 -14.88 -6.15 -15.49
N VAL A 160 -14.62 -5.79 -14.22
CA VAL A 160 -15.42 -6.27 -13.07
C VAL A 160 -16.70 -5.44 -12.91
N ASP A 161 -16.67 -4.16 -13.28
CA ASP A 161 -17.76 -3.20 -13.07
C ASP A 161 -18.08 -2.37 -14.33
N SER A 162 -19.25 -1.74 -14.36
CA SER A 162 -19.63 -0.80 -15.44
C SER A 162 -18.78 0.47 -15.41
N ALA A 163 -18.61 1.14 -16.55
CA ALA A 163 -17.84 2.39 -16.61
C ALA A 163 -18.41 3.49 -15.69
N GLU A 164 -19.74 3.57 -15.56
CA GLU A 164 -20.42 4.51 -14.66
C GLU A 164 -20.13 4.20 -13.19
N PHE A 165 -20.13 2.92 -12.80
CA PHE A 165 -19.75 2.52 -11.44
C PHE A 165 -18.29 2.84 -11.14
N VAL A 166 -17.40 2.65 -12.12
CA VAL A 166 -15.99 3.04 -12.00
C VAL A 166 -15.84 4.55 -11.80
N ASP A 167 -16.63 5.37 -12.50
CA ASP A 167 -16.59 6.83 -12.35
C ASP A 167 -17.08 7.27 -10.95
N ASP A 168 -18.19 6.69 -10.47
CA ASP A 168 -18.70 6.93 -9.10
C ASP A 168 -17.70 6.48 -8.03
N TRP A 169 -17.05 5.33 -8.22
CA TRP A 169 -15.99 4.83 -7.36
C TRP A 169 -14.82 5.81 -7.31
N MET A 170 -14.32 6.23 -8.47
CA MET A 170 -13.18 7.14 -8.56
C MET A 170 -13.50 8.50 -7.91
N ALA A 171 -14.74 8.98 -7.99
CA ALA A 171 -15.17 10.20 -7.32
C ALA A 171 -15.12 10.09 -5.77
N GLN A 172 -15.53 8.95 -5.21
CA GLN A 172 -15.45 8.69 -3.77
C GLN A 172 -14.00 8.52 -3.31
N GLU A 173 -13.19 7.78 -4.07
CA GLU A 173 -11.75 7.63 -3.84
C GLU A 173 -11.04 8.99 -3.85
N ASN A 174 -11.30 9.83 -4.85
CA ASN A 174 -10.71 11.17 -4.96
C ASN A 174 -11.10 12.07 -3.77
N SER A 175 -12.35 11.96 -3.31
CA SER A 175 -12.82 12.67 -2.12
C SER A 175 -12.08 12.24 -0.86
N PHE A 176 -11.94 10.94 -0.64
CA PHE A 176 -11.20 10.38 0.48
C PHE A 176 -9.72 10.82 0.46
N LEU A 177 -9.07 10.65 -0.69
CA LEU A 177 -7.66 10.99 -0.88
C LEU A 177 -7.37 12.49 -0.75
N THR A 178 -8.31 13.35 -1.15
CA THR A 178 -8.23 14.81 -0.93
C THR A 178 -8.10 15.15 0.56
N VAL A 179 -8.76 14.40 1.45
CA VAL A 179 -8.72 14.64 2.90
C VAL A 179 -7.40 14.16 3.52
N HIS A 180 -6.95 12.97 3.12
CA HIS A 180 -5.79 12.33 3.75
C HIS A 180 -4.43 12.71 3.14
N GLN A 181 -4.42 13.08 1.86
CA GLN A 181 -3.26 13.53 1.08
C GLN A 181 -1.97 12.72 1.34
N PRO A 182 -2.01 11.38 1.22
CA PRO A 182 -0.86 10.53 1.56
C PRO A 182 0.40 10.85 0.76
N TRP A 183 0.28 11.35 -0.48
CA TRP A 183 1.43 11.75 -1.30
C TRP A 183 2.27 12.88 -0.70
N LEU A 184 1.70 13.73 0.17
CA LEU A 184 2.44 14.79 0.85
C LEU A 184 3.31 14.29 2.00
N ARG A 185 3.15 13.01 2.38
CA ARG A 185 3.81 12.37 3.53
C ARG A 185 4.48 11.05 3.13
N ALA A 186 4.57 10.77 1.84
CA ALA A 186 5.25 9.58 1.36
C ALA A 186 6.76 9.73 1.57
N ASP A 187 7.41 8.66 2.01
CA ASP A 187 8.87 8.54 2.05
C ASP A 187 9.42 8.27 0.63
N LEU A 188 8.62 7.63 -0.23
CA LEU A 188 8.97 7.31 -1.63
C LEU A 188 7.76 7.47 -2.55
N ILE A 189 7.98 8.04 -3.74
CA ILE A 189 6.98 8.07 -4.82
C ILE A 189 7.41 7.09 -5.92
N VAL A 190 6.47 6.28 -6.40
CA VAL A 190 6.66 5.31 -7.48
C VAL A 190 5.82 5.68 -8.69
N GLY A 191 6.41 5.68 -9.88
CA GLY A 191 5.74 5.91 -11.15
C GLY A 191 5.13 4.62 -11.67
N GLY A 192 3.91 4.30 -11.25
CA GLY A 192 3.23 3.04 -11.55
C GLY A 192 2.82 2.84 -13.01
N GLU A 193 2.91 3.86 -13.85
CA GLU A 193 2.81 3.75 -15.30
C GLU A 193 4.15 3.82 -16.04
N LEU A 194 5.24 4.11 -15.32
CA LEU A 194 6.57 4.34 -15.87
C LEU A 194 7.50 3.12 -15.74
N GLY A 195 7.06 2.07 -15.06
CA GLY A 195 7.80 0.80 -14.92
C GLY A 195 7.55 0.14 -13.57
N GLN A 196 7.04 -1.09 -13.60
CA GLN A 196 6.73 -1.90 -12.41
C GLN A 196 7.05 -3.38 -12.66
N PRO A 197 7.25 -4.19 -11.61
CA PRO A 197 7.48 -5.62 -11.74
C PRO A 197 6.38 -6.31 -12.56
N THR A 198 6.74 -7.36 -13.28
CA THR A 198 5.78 -8.36 -13.77
C THR A 198 5.85 -9.56 -12.85
N VAL A 199 4.69 -10.16 -12.55
CA VAL A 199 4.63 -11.39 -11.74
C VAL A 199 5.38 -12.48 -12.49
N GLY A 200 6.60 -12.82 -12.03
CA GLY A 200 7.45 -13.88 -12.58
C GLY A 200 8.70 -13.47 -13.38
N GLY A 201 9.06 -12.17 -13.44
CA GLY A 201 10.26 -11.71 -14.15
C GLY A 201 11.41 -11.29 -13.22
N GLU A 202 12.64 -11.71 -13.55
CA GLU A 202 13.90 -11.31 -12.89
C GLU A 202 13.95 -9.79 -12.63
N THR A 203 14.36 -9.42 -11.40
CA THR A 203 14.81 -8.09 -10.95
C THR A 203 14.51 -6.94 -11.91
N GLY A 204 13.24 -6.58 -12.05
CA GLY A 204 12.85 -5.42 -12.83
C GLY A 204 13.34 -4.12 -12.20
N ASN A 205 13.22 -3.04 -12.97
CA ASN A 205 13.42 -1.71 -12.45
C ASN A 205 12.08 -1.06 -12.14
N VAL A 206 12.07 -0.26 -11.08
CA VAL A 206 10.99 0.62 -10.71
C VAL A 206 11.44 2.07 -10.89
N VAL A 207 10.53 2.89 -11.42
CA VAL A 207 10.75 4.33 -11.56
C VAL A 207 10.30 5.01 -10.26
N THR A 208 11.24 5.68 -9.60
CA THR A 208 11.03 6.27 -8.26
C THR A 208 11.46 7.72 -8.19
N SER A 209 10.83 8.46 -7.29
CA SER A 209 11.29 9.79 -6.87
C SER A 209 11.26 9.85 -5.33
N PRO A 210 12.19 10.57 -4.69
CA PRO A 210 12.09 10.83 -3.25
C PRO A 210 10.73 11.46 -2.93
N GLY A 211 10.06 10.94 -1.91
CA GLY A 211 8.86 11.59 -1.39
C GLY A 211 9.21 12.79 -0.50
N PRO A 212 8.23 13.63 -0.12
CA PRO A 212 8.46 14.73 0.81
C PRO A 212 8.96 14.29 2.19
N GLY A 213 8.75 13.01 2.54
CA GLY A 213 9.09 12.44 3.84
C GLY A 213 8.08 12.81 4.92
N ARG A 214 8.17 12.11 6.05
CA ARG A 214 7.36 12.39 7.24
C ARG A 214 8.14 13.25 8.24
N PRO A 215 7.49 14.20 8.93
CA PRO A 215 8.11 14.89 10.06
C PRO A 215 8.64 13.87 11.09
N SER A 216 9.81 14.14 11.65
CA SER A 216 10.51 13.25 12.60
C SER A 216 9.67 12.82 13.81
N ASP A 217 8.69 13.64 14.16
CA ASP A 217 7.95 13.55 15.43
C ASP A 217 6.83 12.50 15.36
N VAL A 218 6.37 12.15 14.16
CA VAL A 218 5.35 11.11 13.92
C VAL A 218 5.90 9.70 14.16
N ARG A 219 7.21 9.50 14.00
CA ARG A 219 7.86 8.18 14.14
C ARG A 219 7.97 7.69 15.60
N ARG A 220 7.69 8.55 16.60
CA ARG A 220 7.85 8.26 18.04
C ARG A 220 6.55 7.87 18.75
N LEU A 221 5.40 7.95 18.10
CA LEU A 221 4.09 7.80 18.76
C LEU A 221 3.68 6.35 19.09
N LEU A 222 4.49 5.36 18.73
CA LEU A 222 4.29 3.95 19.12
C LEU A 222 5.24 3.52 20.25
N ASP A 223 5.95 4.46 20.87
CA ASP A 223 6.98 4.20 21.87
C ASP A 223 6.47 4.27 23.34
N ASP A 224 5.15 4.48 23.55
CA ASP A 224 4.46 4.46 24.85
C ASP A 224 3.40 3.35 24.92
#